data_AF-A0A2J4XW88-F1
#
_entry.id   AF-A0A2J4XW88-F1
#
_cell.length_a   1.000
_cell.length_b   1.000
_cell.length_c   1.000
_cell.angle_alpha   90.00
_cell.angle_beta   90.00
_cell.angle_gamma   90.00
#
_symmetry.space_group_name_H-M   'P 1'
#
loop_
_entity.id
_entity.type
_entity.pdbx_description
1 polymer ?
#
loop_
_entity_poly.entity_id
_entity_poly.type
_entity_poly.pdbx_seq_one_letter_code
_entity_poly.pdbx_strand_id
1 'polypeptide(L)'
;FSAPYFPAEQSIVVPADSKVSSLEALKNEKVGVVNSSTGDIVVSDVLGKNSTAIKRFDNTPLMLQELFEDGVSAAVGDVGVVKYYIKQHPEKQFKLVPDAKFERQYFGIAVAKGNSELQAKINAGLQKIIADGTYAKIYKTWFDENVPTLPAQ
;
A
#
# COMPACT_ATOMS: atom_id res chain seq x y z
N PHE A 1 13.95 -11.49 -5.32
CA PHE A 1 12.61 -11.66 -4.74
C PHE A 1 12.03 -12.99 -5.17
N SER A 2 11.11 -13.57 -4.40
CA SER A 2 10.25 -14.66 -4.86
C SER A 2 9.36 -14.20 -6.03
N ALA A 3 8.58 -15.13 -6.57
CA ALA A 3 7.44 -14.80 -7.41
C ALA A 3 6.45 -13.89 -6.65
N PRO A 4 5.69 -13.04 -7.38
CA PRO A 4 4.60 -12.25 -6.84
C PRO A 4 3.61 -13.08 -6.02
N TYR A 5 3.24 -12.60 -4.83
CA TYR A 5 2.21 -13.27 -4.01
C TYR A 5 1.08 -12.34 -3.58
N PHE A 6 1.17 -11.04 -3.81
CA PHE A 6 0.12 -10.09 -3.43
C PHE A 6 0.16 -8.86 -4.34
N PRO A 7 -0.96 -8.44 -4.95
CA PRO A 7 -1.02 -7.19 -5.70
C PRO A 7 -0.91 -6.01 -4.73
N ALA A 8 0.04 -5.12 -5.01
CA ALA A 8 0.24 -3.90 -4.24
C ALA A 8 0.03 -2.70 -5.17
N GLU A 9 -0.71 -1.71 -4.71
CA GLU A 9 -0.84 -0.42 -5.39
C GLU A 9 -0.99 0.63 -4.30
N GLN A 10 -0.50 1.84 -4.58
CA GLN A 10 -0.70 2.96 -3.68
C GLN A 10 -2.10 3.53 -3.87
N SER A 11 -2.64 4.13 -2.82
CA SER A 11 -3.85 4.95 -2.91
C SER A 11 -3.66 6.19 -2.07
N ILE A 12 -4.33 7.27 -2.48
CA ILE A 12 -4.53 8.43 -1.62
C ILE A 12 -5.62 8.09 -0.61
N VAL A 13 -5.44 8.53 0.63
CA VAL A 13 -6.35 8.36 1.77
C VAL A 13 -6.67 9.74 2.30
N VAL A 14 -7.96 10.05 2.42
CA VAL A 14 -8.43 11.37 2.84
C VAL A 14 -9.70 11.26 3.69
N PRO A 15 -10.05 12.29 4.47
CA PRO A 15 -11.36 12.40 5.09
C PRO A 15 -12.50 12.32 4.07
N ALA A 16 -13.68 11.83 4.49
CA ALA A 16 -14.83 11.62 3.61
C ALA A 16 -15.24 12.88 2.82
N ASP A 17 -15.14 14.06 3.42
CA ASP A 17 -15.52 15.36 2.86
C ASP A 17 -14.41 16.05 2.05
N SER A 18 -13.19 15.47 2.01
CA SER A 18 -12.06 16.03 1.27
C SER A 18 -12.35 16.15 -0.23
N LYS A 19 -11.80 17.20 -0.84
CA LYS A 19 -11.90 17.49 -2.28
C LYS A 19 -10.72 16.96 -3.09
N VAL A 20 -9.70 16.42 -2.43
CA VAL A 20 -8.54 15.82 -3.09
C VAL A 20 -9.02 14.65 -3.94
N SER A 21 -8.70 14.67 -5.23
CA SER A 21 -9.21 13.72 -6.22
C SER A 21 -8.13 13.10 -7.10
N SER A 22 -6.87 13.52 -6.96
CA SER A 22 -5.73 12.99 -7.72
C SER A 22 -4.41 13.30 -7.03
N LEU A 23 -3.32 12.71 -7.52
CA LEU A 23 -1.97 13.01 -7.08
C LEU A 23 -1.59 14.48 -7.32
N GLU A 24 -2.02 15.09 -8.42
CA GLU A 24 -1.74 16.51 -8.69
C GLU A 24 -2.37 17.43 -7.65
N ALA A 25 -3.56 17.07 -7.14
CA ALA A 25 -4.24 17.86 -6.11
C ALA A 25 -3.40 17.95 -4.82
N LEU A 26 -2.54 16.96 -4.55
CA LEU A 26 -1.66 16.93 -3.37
C LEU A 26 -0.64 18.07 -3.33
N LYS A 27 -0.37 18.77 -4.45
CA LYS A 27 0.57 19.90 -4.47
C LYS A 27 0.16 21.05 -3.54
N ASN A 28 -1.11 21.12 -3.18
CA ASN A 28 -1.66 22.13 -2.27
C ASN A 28 -1.93 21.59 -0.86
N GLU A 29 -1.51 20.37 -0.57
CA GLU A 29 -1.88 19.63 0.64
C GLU A 29 -0.67 19.33 1.52
N LYS A 30 -0.93 19.09 2.81
CA LYS A 30 0.06 18.45 3.70
C LYS A 30 -0.17 16.95 3.62
N VAL A 31 0.87 16.20 3.25
CA VAL A 31 0.73 14.77 2.91
C VAL A 31 1.52 13.91 3.88
N GLY A 32 0.84 12.95 4.50
CA GLY A 32 1.45 11.89 5.29
C GLY A 32 1.92 10.73 4.42
N VAL A 33 3.13 10.24 4.67
CA VAL A 33 3.67 9.01 4.04
C VAL A 33 4.45 8.19 5.05
N VAL A 34 4.57 6.88 4.83
CA VAL A 34 5.54 6.06 5.58
C VAL A 34 6.93 6.31 5.03
N ASN A 35 7.88 6.62 5.91
CA ASN A 35 9.25 6.96 5.54
C ASN A 35 9.88 5.88 4.64
N SER A 36 10.53 6.28 3.54
CA SER A 36 11.23 5.37 2.62
C SER A 36 10.33 4.33 1.94
N SER A 37 9.01 4.51 1.96
CA SER A 37 8.06 3.66 1.24
C SER A 37 7.89 4.09 -0.22
N THR A 38 7.23 3.26 -1.03
CA THR A 38 6.82 3.67 -2.38
C THR A 38 5.90 4.89 -2.35
N GLY A 39 5.00 5.00 -1.36
CA GLY A 39 4.16 6.19 -1.18
C GLY A 39 4.98 7.47 -0.97
N ASP A 40 6.06 7.40 -0.18
CA ASP A 40 7.00 8.52 -0.01
C ASP A 40 7.68 8.91 -1.32
N ILE A 41 8.15 7.94 -2.10
CA ILE A 41 8.75 8.20 -3.42
C ILE A 41 7.75 8.91 -4.34
N VAL A 42 6.53 8.37 -4.47
CA VAL A 42 5.52 8.93 -5.37
C VAL A 42 5.14 10.36 -4.96
N VAL A 43 4.89 10.60 -3.67
CA VAL A 43 4.57 11.95 -3.18
C VAL A 43 5.76 12.90 -3.34
N SER A 44 6.98 12.42 -3.08
CA SER A 44 8.21 13.19 -3.27
C SER A 44 8.45 13.59 -4.72
N ASP A 45 8.06 12.77 -5.70
CA ASP A 45 8.16 13.10 -7.11
C ASP A 45 7.15 14.17 -7.54
N VAL A 46 6.01 14.29 -6.84
CA VAL A 46 4.97 15.29 -7.11
C VAL A 46 5.24 16.62 -6.39
N LEU A 47 5.62 16.56 -5.11
CA LEU A 47 5.80 17.74 -4.23
C LEU A 47 7.26 18.22 -4.18
N GLY A 48 8.21 17.37 -4.57
CA GLY A 48 9.65 17.58 -4.40
C GLY A 48 10.19 16.89 -3.15
N LYS A 49 11.33 16.20 -3.28
CA LYS A 49 11.96 15.38 -2.21
C LYS A 49 12.18 16.12 -0.88
N ASN A 50 12.47 17.42 -0.96
CA ASN A 50 12.73 18.30 0.20
C ASN A 50 11.52 19.14 0.62
N SER A 51 10.32 18.83 0.10
CA SER A 51 9.12 19.59 0.44
C SER A 51 8.79 19.45 1.93
N THR A 52 8.56 20.58 2.58
CA THR A 52 8.11 20.65 3.98
C THR A 52 6.64 20.27 4.14
N ALA A 53 5.91 20.10 3.04
CA ALA A 53 4.53 19.61 3.04
C ALA A 53 4.45 18.08 3.21
N ILE A 54 5.56 17.35 3.11
CA ILE A 54 5.59 15.89 3.30
C ILE A 54 5.95 15.57 4.75
N LYS A 55 5.03 14.96 5.50
CA LYS A 55 5.28 14.44 6.83
C LYS A 55 5.52 12.93 6.76
N ARG A 56 6.69 12.49 7.22
CA ARG A 56 7.12 11.08 7.17
C ARG A 56 6.91 10.42 8.53
N PHE A 57 6.33 9.24 8.52
CA PHE A 57 6.00 8.46 9.71
C PHE A 57 6.68 7.10 9.68
N ASP A 58 6.85 6.49 10.85
CA ASP A 58 7.47 5.17 10.97
C ASP A 58 6.55 4.04 10.49
N ASN A 59 5.22 4.24 10.51
CA ASN A 59 4.25 3.22 10.11
C ASN A 59 2.88 3.82 9.71
N THR A 60 2.09 3.01 9.00
CA THR A 60 0.76 3.38 8.49
C THR A 60 -0.22 3.79 9.61
N PRO A 61 -0.34 3.08 10.75
CA PRO A 61 -1.23 3.50 11.83
C PRO A 61 -0.96 4.92 12.36
N LEU A 62 0.31 5.28 12.57
CA LEU A 62 0.67 6.64 13.02
C LEU A 62 0.33 7.69 11.98
N MET A 63 0.65 7.42 10.71
CA MET A 63 0.31 8.30 9.59
C MET A 63 -1.21 8.53 9.47
N LEU A 64 -2.01 7.47 9.59
CA LEU A 64 -3.47 7.55 9.51
C LEU A 64 -4.10 8.12 10.79
N GLN A 65 -3.44 8.03 11.95
CA GLN A 65 -3.84 8.77 13.13
C GLN A 65 -3.67 10.28 12.91
N GLU A 66 -2.53 10.71 12.37
CA GLU A 66 -2.33 12.13 12.08
C GLU A 66 -3.35 12.68 11.07
N LEU A 67 -3.69 11.88 10.04
CA LEU A 67 -4.73 12.25 9.08
C LEU A 67 -6.10 12.43 9.76
N PHE A 68 -6.40 11.61 10.77
CA PHE A 68 -7.65 11.74 11.54
C PHE A 68 -7.66 12.97 12.45
N GLU A 69 -6.49 13.39 12.94
CA GLU A 69 -6.32 14.54 13.82
C GLU A 69 -6.07 15.86 13.06
N ASP A 70 -6.36 15.89 11.75
CA ASP A 70 -6.17 17.04 10.85
C ASP A 70 -4.72 17.58 10.79
N GLY A 71 -3.73 16.80 11.22
CA GLY A 71 -2.32 17.18 11.16
C GLY A 71 -1.72 17.10 9.74
N VAL A 72 -2.32 16.26 8.90
CA VAL A 72 -2.15 16.19 7.44
C VAL A 72 -3.52 16.14 6.78
N SER A 73 -3.63 16.63 5.54
CA SER A 73 -4.91 16.67 4.80
C SER A 73 -5.08 15.51 3.82
N ALA A 74 -4.00 14.79 3.54
CA ALA A 74 -4.01 13.53 2.80
C ALA A 74 -2.90 12.60 3.29
N ALA A 75 -3.06 11.30 3.03
CA ALA A 75 -1.99 10.33 3.17
C ALA A 75 -1.86 9.47 1.91
N VAL A 76 -0.69 8.90 1.67
CA VAL A 76 -0.47 7.93 0.57
C VAL A 76 0.18 6.66 1.11
N GLY A 77 -0.40 5.51 0.79
CA GLY A 77 0.15 4.21 1.19
C GLY A 77 -0.51 3.02 0.48
N ASP A 78 0.01 1.82 0.76
CA ASP A 78 -0.45 0.57 0.15
C ASP A 78 -1.93 0.30 0.44
N VAL A 79 -2.71 0.14 -0.64
CA VAL A 79 -4.18 0.04 -0.57
C VAL A 79 -4.65 -1.10 0.33
N GLY A 80 -3.94 -2.25 0.34
CA GLY A 80 -4.31 -3.39 1.17
C GLY A 80 -4.19 -3.11 2.67
N VAL A 81 -3.10 -2.42 3.07
CA VAL A 81 -2.86 -2.04 4.47
C VAL A 81 -3.86 -0.98 4.90
N VAL A 82 -4.09 0.03 4.06
CA VAL A 82 -5.05 1.10 4.37
C VAL A 82 -6.47 0.55 4.44
N LYS A 83 -6.92 -0.29 3.49
CA LYS A 83 -8.24 -0.91 3.52
C LYS A 83 -8.46 -1.70 4.82
N TYR A 84 -7.46 -2.48 5.24
CA TYR A 84 -7.52 -3.19 6.51
C TYR A 84 -7.68 -2.22 7.68
N TYR A 85 -6.91 -1.13 7.72
CA TYR A 85 -7.03 -0.10 8.76
C TYR A 85 -8.42 0.54 8.79
N ILE A 86 -8.94 0.97 7.64
CA ILE A 86 -10.28 1.58 7.52
C ILE A 86 -11.36 0.59 8.01
N LYS A 87 -11.24 -0.69 7.68
CA LYS A 87 -12.16 -1.74 8.15
C LYS A 87 -12.16 -1.88 9.67
N GLN A 88 -11.01 -1.70 10.33
CA GLN A 88 -10.89 -1.76 11.78
C GLN A 88 -11.29 -0.44 12.48
N HIS A 89 -11.32 0.67 11.74
CA HIS A 89 -11.57 2.02 12.25
C HIS A 89 -12.66 2.76 11.46
N PRO A 90 -13.88 2.21 11.34
CA PRO A 90 -14.95 2.81 10.54
C PRO A 90 -15.37 4.21 11.05
N GLU A 91 -15.16 4.50 12.34
CA GLU A 91 -15.43 5.80 12.97
C GLU A 91 -14.61 6.95 12.36
N LYS A 92 -13.45 6.65 11.74
CA LYS A 92 -12.57 7.66 11.15
C LYS A 92 -13.05 8.18 9.80
N GLN A 93 -13.99 7.49 9.17
CA GLN A 93 -14.65 7.93 7.93
C GLN A 93 -13.67 8.34 6.83
N PHE A 94 -12.61 7.55 6.61
CA PHE A 94 -11.71 7.75 5.49
C PHE A 94 -12.28 7.22 4.19
N LYS A 95 -11.90 7.86 3.09
CA LYS A 95 -12.11 7.35 1.73
C LYS A 95 -10.78 7.18 1.00
N LEU A 96 -10.79 6.26 0.05
CA LEU A 96 -9.68 5.99 -0.85
C LEU A 96 -9.90 6.72 -2.18
N VAL A 97 -8.86 7.38 -2.67
CA VAL A 97 -8.83 8.04 -3.96
C VAL A 97 -7.76 7.36 -4.81
N PRO A 98 -8.16 6.56 -5.83
CA PRO A 98 -7.21 5.96 -6.75
C PRO A 98 -6.66 7.02 -7.72
N ASP A 99 -5.51 6.74 -8.30
CA ASP A 99 -4.90 7.57 -9.34
C ASP A 99 -4.27 6.67 -10.41
N ALA A 100 -4.42 7.04 -11.68
CA ALA A 100 -3.90 6.27 -12.81
C ALA A 100 -2.36 6.21 -12.86
N LYS A 101 -1.67 7.13 -12.16
CA LYS A 101 -0.21 7.14 -12.05
C LYS A 101 0.31 6.21 -10.96
N PHE A 102 -0.56 5.64 -10.12
CA PHE A 102 -0.15 4.56 -9.25
C PHE A 102 0.05 3.30 -10.06
N GLU A 103 1.32 2.93 -10.24
CA GLU A 103 1.66 1.69 -10.89
C GLU A 103 1.15 0.50 -10.08
N ARG A 104 0.63 -0.51 -10.79
CA ARG A 104 0.37 -1.80 -10.18
C ARG A 104 1.71 -2.48 -9.88
N GLN A 105 1.91 -2.80 -8.62
CA GLN A 105 3.07 -3.48 -8.09
C GLN A 105 2.66 -4.84 -7.53
N TYR A 106 3.66 -5.62 -7.12
CA TYR A 106 3.43 -6.87 -6.41
C TYR A 106 4.45 -7.02 -5.29
N PHE A 107 3.99 -7.55 -4.16
CA PHE A 107 4.90 -8.01 -3.13
C PHE A 107 5.56 -9.33 -3.54
N GLY A 108 6.86 -9.39 -3.28
CA GLY A 108 7.66 -10.59 -3.35
C GLY A 108 8.49 -10.71 -2.07
N ILE A 109 8.73 -11.94 -1.65
CA ILE A 109 9.56 -12.21 -0.48
C ILE A 109 11.02 -11.95 -0.86
N ALA A 110 11.68 -11.03 -0.15
CA ALA A 110 13.08 -10.70 -0.40
C ALA A 110 14.01 -11.83 0.07
N VAL A 111 15.03 -12.13 -0.72
CA VAL A 111 16.13 -13.03 -0.36
C VAL A 111 17.45 -12.36 -0.75
N ALA A 112 18.55 -12.75 -0.11
CA ALA A 112 19.88 -12.24 -0.44
C ALA A 112 20.20 -12.46 -1.94
N LYS A 113 20.83 -11.47 -2.57
CA LYS A 113 21.21 -11.52 -3.98
C LYS A 113 22.13 -12.74 -4.22
N GLY A 114 21.79 -13.56 -5.22
CA GLY A 114 22.53 -14.78 -5.55
C GLY A 114 22.07 -16.04 -4.79
N ASN A 115 21.22 -15.93 -3.76
CA ASN A 115 20.68 -17.10 -3.05
C ASN A 115 19.49 -17.71 -3.81
N SER A 116 19.78 -18.32 -4.96
CA SER A 116 18.79 -18.97 -5.83
C SER A 116 18.16 -20.20 -5.20
N GLU A 117 18.89 -20.92 -4.33
CA GLU A 117 18.36 -22.11 -3.66
C GLU A 117 17.18 -21.76 -2.73
N LEU A 118 17.35 -20.75 -1.87
CA LEU A 118 16.27 -20.30 -1.00
C LEU A 118 15.11 -19.70 -1.81
N GLN A 119 15.41 -18.93 -2.84
CA GLN A 119 14.41 -18.37 -3.75
C GLN A 119 13.54 -19.48 -4.36
N ALA A 120 14.16 -20.55 -4.86
CA ALA A 120 13.47 -21.69 -5.46
C ALA A 120 12.59 -22.42 -4.46
N LYS A 121 13.08 -22.64 -3.22
CA LYS A 121 12.29 -23.25 -2.13
C LYS A 121 11.06 -22.42 -1.79
N ILE A 122 11.20 -21.10 -1.69
CA ILE A 122 10.07 -20.19 -1.44
C ILE A 122 9.07 -20.24 -2.59
N ASN A 123 9.53 -20.17 -3.84
CA ASN A 123 8.67 -20.22 -5.02
C ASN A 123 7.90 -21.55 -5.10
N ALA A 124 8.54 -22.69 -4.82
CA ALA A 124 7.88 -23.98 -4.78
C ALA A 124 6.83 -24.07 -3.66
N GLY A 125 7.10 -23.49 -2.49
CA GLY A 125 6.12 -23.37 -1.40
C GLY A 125 4.91 -22.52 -1.81
N LEU A 126 5.15 -21.35 -2.40
CA LEU A 126 4.10 -20.46 -2.90
C LEU A 126 3.22 -21.18 -3.94
N GLN A 127 3.81 -21.87 -4.91
CA GLN A 127 3.06 -22.64 -5.90
C GLN A 127 2.16 -23.69 -5.26
N LYS A 128 2.65 -24.43 -4.25
CA LYS A 128 1.86 -25.45 -3.54
C LYS A 128 0.63 -24.84 -2.84
N ILE A 129 0.82 -23.77 -2.06
CA ILE A 129 -0.30 -23.15 -1.32
C ILE A 129 -1.30 -22.44 -2.24
N ILE A 130 -0.86 -22.00 -3.43
CA ILE A 130 -1.75 -21.46 -4.45
C ILE A 130 -2.58 -22.60 -5.05
N ALA A 131 -1.92 -23.69 -5.46
CA ALA A 131 -2.57 -24.84 -6.11
C ALA A 131 -3.56 -25.57 -5.19
N ASP A 132 -3.26 -25.69 -3.89
CA ASP A 132 -4.13 -26.36 -2.92
C ASP A 132 -5.22 -25.47 -2.30
N GLY A 133 -5.26 -24.19 -2.69
CA GLY A 133 -6.26 -23.21 -2.24
C GLY A 133 -6.01 -22.63 -0.84
N THR A 134 -4.91 -22.99 -0.17
CA THR A 134 -4.53 -22.40 1.13
C THR A 134 -4.30 -20.89 1.01
N TYR A 135 -3.66 -20.44 -0.06
CA TYR A 135 -3.48 -19.01 -0.34
C TYR A 135 -4.82 -18.26 -0.38
N ALA A 136 -5.80 -18.81 -1.10
CA ALA A 136 -7.13 -18.21 -1.22
C ALA A 136 -7.81 -18.07 0.15
N LYS A 137 -7.70 -19.09 1.03
CA LYS A 137 -8.23 -19.03 2.40
C LYS A 137 -7.56 -17.93 3.22
N ILE A 138 -6.23 -17.82 3.15
CA ILE A 138 -5.47 -16.76 3.83
C ILE A 138 -5.91 -15.39 3.32
N TYR A 139 -6.00 -15.20 2.01
CA TYR A 139 -6.40 -13.92 1.42
C TYR A 139 -7.78 -13.48 1.91
N LYS A 140 -8.77 -14.38 1.87
CA LYS A 140 -10.14 -14.11 2.33
C LYS A 140 -10.24 -13.78 3.81
N THR A 141 -9.39 -14.41 4.62
CA THR A 141 -9.37 -14.16 6.07
C THR A 141 -8.95 -12.72 6.38
N TRP A 142 -7.97 -12.19 5.65
CA TRP A 142 -7.33 -10.91 5.99
C TRP A 142 -7.79 -9.73 5.13
N PHE A 143 -8.22 -9.96 3.90
CA PHE A 143 -8.49 -8.91 2.91
C PHE A 143 -9.94 -8.93 2.43
N ASP A 144 -10.23 -9.62 1.32
CA ASP A 144 -11.55 -9.67 0.71
C ASP A 144 -11.85 -11.02 0.04
N GLU A 145 -13.09 -11.21 -0.42
CA GLU A 145 -13.56 -12.43 -1.07
C GLU A 145 -13.01 -12.64 -2.50
N ASN A 146 -12.58 -11.58 -3.15
CA ASN A 146 -12.07 -11.53 -4.52
C ASN A 146 -10.56 -11.81 -4.54
N VAL A 147 -10.21 -13.08 -4.36
CA VAL A 147 -8.82 -13.54 -4.43
C VAL A 147 -8.21 -13.15 -5.78
N PRO A 148 -7.08 -12.41 -5.81
CA PRO A 148 -6.52 -11.87 -7.03
C PRO A 148 -5.86 -12.95 -7.88
N THR A 149 -5.90 -12.78 -9.19
CA THR A 149 -5.05 -13.54 -10.11
C THR A 149 -3.62 -12.99 -10.02
N LEU A 150 -2.68 -13.84 -9.62
CA LEU A 150 -1.27 -13.49 -9.55
C LEU A 150 -0.62 -13.66 -10.94
N PRO A 151 0.40 -12.83 -11.29
CA PRO A 151 1.17 -13.01 -12.51
C PRO A 151 1.73 -14.43 -12.63
N ALA A 152 1.67 -14.99 -13.84
CA ALA A 152 2.39 -16.22 -14.14
C ALA A 152 3.89 -16.00 -13.94
N GLN A 153 4.59 -17.06 -13.47
CA GLN A 153 6.05 -17.08 -13.38
C GLN A 153 6.69 -17.27 -14.74
#